data_AF-A0A1X0ZM83-F1
#
_entry.id   AF-A0A1X0ZM83-F1
#
_cell.length_a   1.000
_cell.length_b   1.000
_cell.length_c   1.000
_cell.angle_alpha   90.00
_cell.angle_beta   90.00
_cell.angle_gamma   90.00
#
_symmetry.space_group_name_H-M   'P 1'
#
loop_
_entity.id
_entity.type
_entity.pdbx_description
1 polymer ?
#
loop_
_entity_poly.entity_id
_entity_poly.type
_entity_poly.pdbx_seq_one_letter_code
_entity_poly.pdbx_strand_id
1 'polypeptide(L)'
;MKASEAKSASLYLAFAVLVLIVLSAGMLAWKYLTAEVSGRVNAEVQIESAPSRIANYESYFDQCAAIQGYEAALVAQKAALATLTGDDAGRVRTVIAGIAAQRSRAIAQYNVDVRKDYTKARFLDSGLPKVIDAKSEVTVCAN
;
A
#
# COMPACT_ATOMS: atom_id res chain seq x y z
N MET A 1 30.55 2.93 -65.77
CA MET A 1 29.46 2.17 -65.10
C MET A 1 29.57 2.17 -63.57
N LYS A 2 30.77 1.99 -62.95
CA LYS A 2 30.94 1.98 -61.48
C LYS A 2 30.41 3.20 -60.69
N ALA A 3 30.46 4.41 -61.26
CA ALA A 3 30.02 5.63 -60.57
C ALA A 3 28.49 5.76 -60.44
N SER A 4 27.72 5.07 -61.29
CA SER A 4 26.25 5.07 -61.26
C SER A 4 25.72 4.12 -60.18
N GLU A 5 26.37 2.97 -59.99
CA GLU A 5 26.00 1.97 -58.97
C GLU A 5 26.34 2.43 -57.55
N ALA A 6 27.43 3.18 -57.37
CA ALA A 6 27.79 3.75 -56.07
C ALA A 6 26.76 4.79 -55.58
N LYS A 7 26.17 5.57 -56.49
CA LYS A 7 25.16 6.58 -56.18
C LYS A 7 23.79 5.98 -55.86
N SER A 8 23.42 4.87 -56.51
CA SER A 8 22.19 4.15 -56.16
C SER A 8 22.33 3.45 -54.82
N ALA A 9 23.48 2.81 -54.55
CA ALA A 9 23.77 2.16 -53.27
C ALA A 9 23.73 3.14 -52.08
N SER A 10 24.27 4.36 -52.22
CA SER A 10 24.21 5.38 -51.17
C SER A 10 22.79 5.91 -50.93
N LEU A 11 21.97 6.01 -51.97
CA LEU A 11 20.56 6.39 -51.87
C LEU A 11 19.72 5.33 -51.14
N TYR A 12 19.95 4.05 -51.43
CA TYR A 12 19.30 2.94 -50.72
C TYR A 12 19.72 2.88 -49.25
N LEU A 13 20.99 3.11 -48.94
CA LEU A 13 21.47 3.20 -47.56
C LEU A 13 20.83 4.36 -46.79
N ALA A 14 20.79 5.56 -47.39
CA ALA A 14 20.15 6.72 -46.78
C ALA A 14 18.65 6.47 -46.53
N PHE A 15 17.96 5.82 -47.47
CA PHE A 15 16.56 5.44 -47.32
C PHE A 15 16.37 4.41 -46.20
N ALA A 16 17.21 3.37 -46.14
CA ALA A 16 17.14 2.36 -45.09
C ALA A 16 17.36 2.95 -43.68
N VAL A 17 18.32 3.87 -43.54
CA VAL A 17 18.55 4.60 -42.27
C VAL A 17 17.34 5.46 -41.92
N LEU A 18 16.75 6.16 -42.88
CA LEU A 18 15.58 7.01 -42.65
C LEU A 18 14.36 6.18 -42.22
N VAL A 19 14.14 5.02 -42.84
CA VAL A 19 13.10 4.06 -42.42
C VAL A 19 13.34 3.58 -40.99
N LEU A 20 14.57 3.24 -40.61
CA LEU A 20 14.90 2.82 -39.23
C LEU A 20 14.65 3.94 -38.21
N ILE A 21 14.95 5.20 -38.56
CA ILE A 21 14.69 6.36 -37.69
C ILE A 21 13.16 6.54 -37.51
N VAL A 22 12.38 6.44 -38.58
CA VAL A 22 10.90 6.58 -38.50
C VAL A 22 10.30 5.43 -37.68
N LEU A 23 10.75 4.19 -37.89
CA LEU A 23 10.27 3.04 -37.14
C LEU A 23 10.61 3.13 -35.64
N SER A 24 11.83 3.55 -35.30
CA SER A 24 12.25 3.71 -33.90
C SER A 24 11.50 4.86 -33.21
N ALA A 25 11.34 6.00 -33.88
CA ALA A 25 10.54 7.12 -33.37
C ALA A 25 9.06 6.74 -33.19
N GLY A 26 8.48 6.02 -34.15
CA GLY A 26 7.10 5.51 -34.06
C GLY A 26 6.91 4.54 -32.90
N MET A 27 7.86 3.64 -32.68
CA MET A 27 7.82 2.69 -31.56
C MET A 27 7.93 3.40 -30.19
N LEU A 28 8.78 4.43 -30.09
CA LEU A 28 8.89 5.26 -28.88
C LEU A 28 7.61 6.06 -28.62
N ALA A 29 7.03 6.68 -29.65
CA ALA A 29 5.78 7.41 -29.55
C ALA A 29 4.62 6.48 -29.13
N TRP A 30 4.55 5.29 -29.71
CA TRP A 30 3.56 4.28 -29.33
C TRP A 30 3.71 3.85 -27.86
N LYS A 31 4.94 3.58 -27.42
CA LYS A 31 5.21 3.26 -26.01
C LYS A 31 4.83 4.40 -25.07
N TYR A 32 5.11 5.64 -25.45
CA TYR A 32 4.77 6.80 -24.64
C TYR A 32 3.24 6.97 -24.50
N LEU A 33 2.50 6.86 -25.61
CA LEU A 33 1.05 6.98 -25.60
C LEU A 33 0.36 5.81 -24.87
N THR A 34 0.93 4.61 -24.91
CA THR A 34 0.38 3.42 -24.24
C THR A 34 0.91 3.22 -22.81
N ALA A 35 1.83 4.07 -22.34
CA ALA A 35 2.47 3.93 -21.03
C ALA A 35 1.47 4.03 -19.87
N GLU A 36 0.56 5.01 -19.91
CA GLU A 36 -0.44 5.17 -18.84
C GLU A 36 -1.42 3.99 -18.77
N VAL A 37 -1.87 3.52 -19.93
CA VAL A 37 -2.81 2.39 -20.02
C VAL A 37 -2.14 1.10 -19.58
N SER A 38 -0.94 0.81 -20.07
CA SER A 38 -0.18 -0.38 -19.67
C SER A 38 0.22 -0.33 -18.19
N GLY A 39 0.54 0.85 -17.66
CA GLY A 39 0.78 1.07 -16.23
C GLY A 39 -0.47 0.76 -15.38
N ARG A 40 -1.64 1.25 -15.78
CA ARG A 40 -2.91 0.95 -15.07
C ARG A 40 -3.26 -0.54 -15.10
N VAL A 41 -3.11 -1.19 -16.26
CA VAL A 41 -3.36 -2.63 -16.40
C VAL A 41 -2.41 -3.45 -15.52
N ASN A 42 -1.11 -3.13 -15.54
CA ASN A 42 -0.14 -3.82 -14.70
C ASN A 42 -0.41 -3.60 -13.21
N ALA A 43 -0.82 -2.40 -12.80
CA ALA A 43 -1.21 -2.11 -11.43
C ALA A 43 -2.43 -2.95 -11.00
N GLU A 44 -3.46 -3.04 -11.85
CA GLU A 44 -4.64 -3.86 -11.58
C GLU A 44 -4.29 -5.34 -11.44
N VAL A 45 -3.47 -5.88 -12.35
CA VAL A 45 -2.98 -7.26 -12.30
C VAL A 45 -2.21 -7.54 -11.01
N GLN A 46 -1.39 -6.59 -10.54
CA GLN A 46 -0.68 -6.75 -9.28
C GLN A 46 -1.61 -6.66 -8.07
N ILE A 47 -2.55 -5.72 -8.05
CA ILE A 47 -3.54 -5.57 -6.97
C ILE A 47 -4.38 -6.83 -6.82
N GLU A 48 -4.84 -7.41 -7.94
CA GLU A 48 -5.67 -8.63 -7.94
C GLU A 48 -4.88 -9.94 -7.82
N SER A 49 -3.55 -9.89 -7.89
CA SER A 49 -2.71 -11.08 -7.76
C SER A 49 -2.93 -11.80 -6.42
N ALA A 50 -2.90 -13.13 -6.42
CA ALA A 50 -3.10 -13.93 -5.20
C ALA A 50 -2.17 -13.51 -4.03
N PRO A 51 -0.87 -13.19 -4.25
CA PRO A 51 -0.02 -12.67 -3.18
C PRO A 51 -0.48 -11.34 -2.60
N SER A 52 -0.95 -10.40 -3.44
CA SER A 52 -1.51 -9.12 -2.98
C SER A 52 -2.76 -9.34 -2.12
N ARG A 53 -3.63 -10.28 -2.52
CA ARG A 53 -4.84 -10.62 -1.77
C ARG A 53 -4.50 -11.15 -0.37
N ILE A 54 -3.58 -12.11 -0.28
CA ILE A 54 -3.14 -12.70 0.99
C ILE A 54 -2.49 -11.64 1.87
N ALA A 55 -1.54 -10.86 1.32
CA ALA A 55 -0.83 -9.84 2.08
C ALA A 55 -1.78 -8.75 2.63
N ASN A 56 -2.78 -8.33 1.86
CA ASN A 56 -3.77 -7.36 2.33
C ASN A 56 -4.70 -7.96 3.38
N TYR A 57 -5.12 -9.22 3.20
CA TYR A 57 -5.91 -9.95 4.17
C TYR A 57 -5.17 -10.04 5.51
N GLU A 58 -3.96 -10.62 5.52
CA GLU A 58 -3.08 -10.72 6.70
C GLU A 58 -2.83 -9.35 7.35
N SER A 59 -2.57 -8.31 6.55
CA SER A 59 -2.36 -6.95 7.04
C SER A 59 -3.53 -6.42 7.86
N TYR A 60 -4.78 -6.73 7.52
CA TYR A 60 -5.92 -6.26 8.34
C TYR A 60 -6.06 -7.04 9.65
N PHE A 61 -5.78 -8.35 9.65
CA PHE A 61 -5.75 -9.15 10.88
C PHE A 61 -4.62 -8.69 11.81
N ASP A 62 -3.43 -8.44 11.28
CA ASP A 62 -2.29 -7.92 12.05
C ASP A 62 -2.59 -6.56 12.68
N GLN A 63 -3.23 -5.66 11.94
CA GLN A 63 -3.65 -4.35 12.46
C GLN A 63 -4.65 -4.51 13.60
N CYS A 64 -5.61 -5.43 13.46
CA CYS A 64 -6.59 -5.70 14.50
C CYS A 64 -5.96 -6.32 15.75
N ALA A 65 -5.08 -7.31 15.59
CA ALA A 65 -4.32 -7.92 16.67
C ALA A 65 -3.44 -6.90 17.41
N ALA A 66 -2.82 -5.97 16.68
CA ALA A 66 -2.03 -4.90 17.27
C ALA A 66 -2.89 -3.95 18.14
N ILE A 67 -4.08 -3.56 17.66
CA ILE A 67 -5.01 -2.72 18.44
C ILE A 67 -5.43 -3.42 19.73
N GLN A 68 -5.83 -4.69 19.63
CA GLN A 68 -6.21 -5.50 20.80
C GLN A 68 -5.02 -5.70 21.77
N GLY A 69 -3.80 -5.84 21.26
CA GLY A 69 -2.59 -5.88 22.07
C GLY A 69 -2.38 -4.59 22.88
N TYR A 70 -2.58 -3.43 22.28
CA TYR A 70 -2.52 -2.15 23.01
C TYR A 70 -3.64 -2.02 24.04
N GLU A 71 -4.84 -2.52 23.76
CA GLU A 71 -5.95 -2.54 24.71
C GLU A 71 -5.65 -3.42 25.93
N ALA A 72 -5.12 -4.63 25.71
CA ALA A 72 -4.69 -5.52 26.79
C ALA A 72 -3.57 -4.89 27.64
N ALA A 73 -2.61 -4.22 27.00
CA ALA A 73 -1.55 -3.49 27.70
C ALA A 73 -2.12 -2.32 28.53
N LEU A 74 -3.11 -1.59 28.02
CA LEU A 74 -3.80 -0.55 28.78
C LEU A 74 -4.51 -1.12 30.01
N VAL A 75 -5.20 -2.25 29.89
CA VAL A 75 -5.85 -2.92 31.01
C VAL A 75 -4.83 -3.31 32.08
N ALA A 76 -3.72 -3.95 31.68
CA ALA A 76 -2.66 -4.35 32.60
C ALA A 76 -2.03 -3.16 33.33
N GLN A 77 -1.75 -2.06 32.63
CA GLN A 77 -1.16 -0.87 33.23
C GLN A 77 -2.14 -0.10 34.13
N LYS A 78 -3.43 -0.05 33.77
CA LYS A 78 -4.48 0.51 34.64
C LYS A 78 -4.61 -0.31 35.93
N ALA A 79 -4.52 -1.64 35.86
CA ALA A 79 -4.53 -2.50 37.03
C ALA A 79 -3.31 -2.27 37.93
N ALA A 80 -2.11 -2.16 37.35
CA ALA A 80 -0.90 -1.83 38.11
C ALA A 80 -0.97 -0.44 38.77
N LEU A 81 -1.52 0.55 38.07
CA LEU A 81 -1.71 1.90 38.61
C LEU A 81 -2.59 1.92 39.86
N ALA A 82 -3.59 1.03 39.95
CA ALA A 82 -4.50 0.95 41.08
C ALA A 82 -3.79 0.56 42.40
N THR A 83 -2.63 -0.08 42.33
CA THR A 83 -1.86 -0.53 43.49
C THR A 83 -0.63 0.35 43.80
N LEU A 84 -0.33 1.34 42.96
CA LEU A 84 0.88 2.17 43.06
C LEU A 84 0.55 3.58 43.57
N THR A 85 1.51 4.19 44.26
CA THR A 85 1.43 5.58 44.74
C THR A 85 2.74 6.33 44.46
N GLY A 86 2.75 7.65 44.63
CA GLY A 86 3.94 8.48 44.43
C GLY A 86 4.49 8.47 43.00
N ASP A 87 5.81 8.51 42.87
CA ASP A 87 6.51 8.65 41.58
C ASP A 87 6.27 7.47 40.63
N ASP A 88 6.10 6.25 41.17
CA ASP A 88 5.82 5.06 40.36
C ASP A 88 4.46 5.15 39.66
N ALA A 89 3.44 5.69 40.36
CA ALA A 89 2.14 5.97 39.74
C ALA A 89 2.26 7.04 38.63
N GLY A 90 3.14 8.03 38.80
CA GLY A 90 3.44 9.03 37.78
C GLY A 90 4.04 8.42 36.51
N ARG A 91 5.02 7.51 36.68
CA ARG A 91 5.66 6.80 35.56
C ARG A 91 4.67 5.93 34.81
N VAL A 92 3.83 5.18 35.52
CA VAL A 92 2.79 4.32 34.89
C VAL A 92 1.76 5.15 34.12
N ARG A 93 1.35 6.33 34.61
CA ARG A 93 0.46 7.23 33.87
C ARG A 93 1.07 7.70 32.53
N THR A 94 2.36 8.01 32.51
CA THR A 94 3.06 8.36 31.26
C THR A 94 3.09 7.19 30.28
N VAL A 95 3.33 5.97 30.77
CA VAL A 95 3.26 4.76 29.94
C VAL A 95 1.85 4.54 29.39
N ILE A 96 0.82 4.68 30.21
CA ILE A 96 -0.60 4.59 29.79
C ILE A 96 -0.90 5.60 28.69
N ALA A 97 -0.48 6.85 28.84
CA ALA A 97 -0.68 7.88 27.82
C ALA A 97 0.02 7.52 26.49
N GLY A 98 1.24 6.96 26.56
CA GLY A 98 1.97 6.47 25.39
C GLY A 98 1.25 5.33 24.66
N ILE A 99 0.78 4.32 25.40
CA ILE A 99 0.05 3.19 24.83
C ILE A 99 -1.30 3.66 24.24
N ALA A 100 -2.01 4.57 24.92
CA ALA A 100 -3.25 5.14 24.40
C ALA A 100 -3.04 5.89 23.08
N ALA A 101 -1.94 6.65 22.96
CA ALA A 101 -1.58 7.31 21.71
C ALA A 101 -1.19 6.31 20.60
N GLN A 102 -0.54 5.20 20.93
CA GLN A 102 -0.24 4.12 19.97
C GLN A 102 -1.53 3.44 19.49
N ARG A 103 -2.45 3.10 20.40
CA ARG A 103 -3.77 2.55 20.06
C ARG A 103 -4.53 3.47 19.09
N SER A 104 -4.60 4.77 19.41
CA SER A 104 -5.29 5.75 18.56
C SER A 104 -4.70 5.82 17.15
N ARG A 105 -3.37 5.79 17.03
CA ARG A 105 -2.69 5.76 15.72
C ARG A 105 -2.97 4.46 14.95
N ALA A 106 -2.97 3.32 15.62
CA ALA A 106 -3.28 2.04 14.99
C ALA A 106 -4.73 2.00 14.47
N ILE A 107 -5.69 2.50 15.26
CA ILE A 107 -7.10 2.64 14.84
C ILE A 107 -7.22 3.60 13.64
N ALA A 108 -6.53 4.73 13.67
CA ALA A 108 -6.55 5.67 12.56
C ALA A 108 -5.97 5.05 11.28
N GLN A 109 -4.87 4.30 11.39
CA GLN A 109 -4.26 3.61 10.26
C GLN A 109 -5.20 2.55 9.67
N TYR A 110 -5.82 1.73 10.51
CA TYR A 110 -6.84 0.77 10.10
C TYR A 110 -7.99 1.47 9.35
N ASN A 111 -8.54 2.53 9.95
CA ASN A 111 -9.65 3.30 9.39
C ASN A 111 -9.30 4.00 8.06
N VAL A 112 -8.03 4.32 7.84
CA VAL A 112 -7.55 4.82 6.55
C VAL A 112 -7.43 3.67 5.54
N ASP A 113 -6.88 2.53 5.95
CA ASP A 113 -6.67 1.39 5.06
C ASP A 113 -7.97 0.74 4.59
N VAL A 114 -9.00 0.67 5.44
CA VAL A 114 -10.35 0.18 5.06
C VAL A 114 -11.11 1.12 4.12
N ARG A 115 -10.66 2.38 3.95
CA ARG A 115 -11.24 3.36 3.00
C ARG A 115 -10.50 3.38 1.66
N LYS A 116 -9.42 2.60 1.51
CA LYS A 116 -8.67 2.52 0.25
C LYS A 116 -9.36 1.56 -0.71
N ASP A 117 -10.54 1.96 -1.17
CA ASP A 117 -11.47 1.18 -2.00
C ASP A 117 -10.84 0.65 -3.29
N TYR A 118 -9.87 1.39 -3.85
CA TYR A 118 -9.19 1.00 -5.09
C TYR A 118 -8.13 -0.12 -4.89
N THR A 119 -7.61 -0.31 -3.68
CA THR A 119 -6.46 -1.21 -3.43
C THR A 119 -6.75 -2.22 -2.34
N LYS A 120 -6.50 -1.86 -1.07
CA LYS A 120 -6.52 -2.79 0.05
C LYS A 120 -7.93 -3.19 0.48
N ALA A 121 -8.88 -2.24 0.47
CA ALA A 121 -10.20 -2.46 1.03
C ALA A 121 -11.05 -3.49 0.26
N ARG A 122 -10.68 -3.80 -1.00
CA ARG A 122 -11.27 -4.89 -1.80
C ARG A 122 -11.07 -6.27 -1.18
N PHE A 123 -10.07 -6.41 -0.33
CA PHE A 123 -9.68 -7.67 0.31
C PHE A 123 -9.92 -7.65 1.83
N LEU A 124 -10.69 -6.67 2.32
CA LEU A 124 -11.16 -6.66 3.68
C LEU A 124 -12.10 -7.87 3.89
N ASP A 125 -11.78 -8.68 4.90
CA ASP A 125 -12.62 -9.82 5.24
C ASP A 125 -14.01 -9.37 5.74
N SER A 126 -15.04 -10.17 5.46
CA SER A 126 -16.42 -9.88 5.88
C SER A 126 -16.63 -9.89 7.40
N GLY A 127 -15.79 -10.62 8.15
CA GLY A 127 -15.81 -10.64 9.61
C GLY A 127 -15.15 -9.42 10.25
N LEU A 128 -14.37 -8.63 9.49
CA LEU A 128 -13.65 -7.49 10.02
C LEU A 128 -14.50 -6.20 9.99
N PRO A 129 -14.35 -5.32 11.00
CA PRO A 129 -15.14 -4.10 11.09
C PRO A 129 -14.79 -3.11 9.96
N LYS A 130 -15.81 -2.50 9.35
CA LYS A 130 -15.58 -1.49 8.30
C LYS A 130 -14.98 -0.18 8.82
N VAL A 131 -15.18 0.10 10.11
CA VAL A 131 -14.61 1.24 10.84
C VAL A 131 -14.48 0.83 12.30
N ILE A 132 -13.37 1.18 12.93
CA ILE A 132 -13.16 1.04 14.37
C ILE A 132 -13.40 2.40 15.03
N ASP A 133 -14.26 2.45 16.05
CA ASP A 133 -14.44 3.66 16.86
C ASP A 133 -13.28 3.84 17.83
N ALA A 134 -12.53 4.93 17.67
CA ALA A 134 -11.42 5.29 18.56
C ALA A 134 -11.88 5.54 20.01
N LYS A 135 -13.16 5.87 20.23
CA LYS A 135 -13.75 6.11 21.55
C LYS A 135 -14.19 4.84 22.27
N SER A 136 -14.35 3.72 21.56
CA SER A 136 -14.64 2.44 22.21
C SER A 136 -13.44 2.06 23.09
N GLU A 137 -13.68 1.44 24.25
CA GLU A 137 -12.61 0.90 25.09
C GLU A 137 -12.05 -0.41 24.54
N VAL A 138 -12.88 -1.20 23.85
CA VAL A 138 -12.52 -2.51 23.31
C VAL A 138 -12.90 -2.58 21.84
N THR A 139 -11.97 -3.10 21.03
CA THR A 139 -12.19 -3.34 19.61
C THR A 139 -12.58 -4.80 19.40
N VAL A 140 -13.75 -5.01 18.81
CA VAL A 140 -14.17 -6.32 18.32
C VAL A 140 -13.59 -6.50 16.91
N CYS A 141 -12.60 -7.37 16.81
CA CYS A 141 -11.96 -7.76 15.56
C CYS A 141 -12.40 -9.20 15.25
N ALA A 142 -13.00 -9.42 14.07
CA ALA A 142 -13.43 -10.73 13.56
C ALA A 142 -14.21 -11.59 14.56
N ASN A 143 -15.53 -11.72 14.36
CA ASN A 143 -16.31 -12.75 15.05
C ASN A 143 -15.92 -14.16 14.58
#